data_AF-A0A2S8FGJ1-F1
#
_entry.id   AF-A0A2S8FGJ1-F1
#
_cell.length_a   1.000
_cell.length_b   1.000
_cell.length_c   1.000
_cell.angle_alpha   90.00
_cell.angle_beta   90.00
_cell.angle_gamma   90.00
#
_symmetry.space_group_name_H-M   'P 1'
#
loop_
_entity.id
_entity.type
_entity.pdbx_description
1 polymer ?
#
loop_
_entity_poly.entity_id
_entity_poly.type
_entity_poly.pdbx_seq_one_letter_code
_entity_poly.pdbx_strand_id
1 'polypeptide(L)'
;MTMNDRPIWRPNCFSIEQWEQLSREEQIDWWNASQQTLDGTRSPNHAADLYARGVITKNEVFLYVFERITVENVKSFLVTCPQEILNWVMDGANRLPSDGDDKGWDEFGLTSGRTYAPWLSDAEVRSAEEEHRKQLREGVRIFRAVMKSIGP
;
A
#
# COMPACT_ATOMS: atom_id res chain seq x y z
N MET A 1 -10.64 16.14 27.56
CA MET A 1 -11.07 15.14 26.57
C MET A 1 -11.72 14.00 27.32
N THR A 2 -13.03 13.84 27.16
CA THR A 2 -13.74 12.63 27.62
C THR A 2 -13.29 11.44 26.75
N MET A 3 -13.26 10.23 27.32
CA MET A 3 -12.80 8.97 26.71
C MET A 3 -13.45 8.57 25.35
N ASN A 4 -14.40 9.36 24.82
CA ASN A 4 -15.14 9.07 23.59
C ASN A 4 -14.69 9.86 22.35
N ASP A 5 -13.77 10.82 22.47
CA ASP A 5 -13.24 11.52 21.29
C ASP A 5 -12.13 10.70 20.63
N ARG A 6 -12.51 9.66 19.88
CA ARG A 6 -11.55 9.04 18.96
C ARG A 6 -11.06 10.09 17.97
N PRO A 7 -9.74 10.31 17.83
CA PRO A 7 -9.23 11.15 16.76
C PRO A 7 -9.64 10.53 15.42
N ILE A 8 -10.39 11.29 14.63
CA ILE A 8 -10.74 10.92 13.25
C ILE A 8 -9.77 11.66 12.36
N TRP A 9 -8.98 10.90 11.62
CA TRP A 9 -8.03 11.46 10.67
C TRP A 9 -8.76 11.86 9.39
N ARG A 10 -8.35 12.99 8.81
CA ARG A 10 -8.83 13.41 7.49
C ARG A 10 -8.38 12.37 6.44
N PRO A 11 -9.30 11.83 5.63
CA PRO A 11 -8.94 10.98 4.49
C PRO A 11 -8.28 11.78 3.36
N ASN A 12 -7.41 11.15 2.58
CA ASN A 12 -6.68 11.83 1.50
C ASN A 12 -7.59 12.27 0.34
N CYS A 13 -8.77 11.68 0.19
CA CYS A 13 -9.74 12.08 -0.84
C CYS A 13 -10.45 13.40 -0.54
N PHE A 14 -10.28 13.99 0.65
CA PHE A 14 -10.77 15.32 0.99
C PHE A 14 -9.61 16.31 1.06
N SER A 15 -9.77 17.51 0.49
CA SER A 15 -8.89 18.64 0.81
C SER A 15 -9.04 19.04 2.29
N ILE A 16 -8.11 19.85 2.82
CA ILE A 16 -8.21 20.31 4.22
C ILE A 16 -9.49 21.13 4.37
N GLU A 17 -9.74 22.03 3.43
CA GLU A 17 -10.89 22.92 3.39
C GLU A 17 -12.21 22.14 3.31
N GLN A 18 -12.28 21.11 2.46
CA GLN A 18 -13.47 20.26 2.35
C GLN A 18 -13.75 19.49 3.65
N TRP A 19 -12.69 19.01 4.33
CA TRP A 19 -12.84 18.26 5.58
C TRP A 19 -13.27 19.13 6.74
N GLU A 20 -12.72 20.34 6.84
CA GLU A 20 -13.07 21.32 7.87
C GLU A 20 -14.48 21.89 7.70
N GLN A 21 -15.07 21.79 6.51
CA GLN A 21 -16.48 22.13 6.26
C GLN A 21 -17.47 21.06 6.75
N LEU A 22 -17.03 19.81 6.93
CA LEU A 22 -17.89 18.75 7.46
C LEU A 22 -18.10 18.94 8.97
N SER A 23 -19.35 18.75 9.40
CA SER A 23 -19.66 18.62 10.82
C SER A 23 -18.99 17.38 11.43
N ARG A 24 -18.85 17.38 12.76
CA ARG A 24 -18.25 16.23 13.46
C ARG A 24 -19.04 14.93 13.24
N GLU A 25 -20.36 15.01 13.11
CA GLU A 25 -21.22 13.86 12.83
C GLU A 25 -20.98 13.30 11.42
N GLU A 26 -20.90 14.16 10.40
CA GLU A 26 -20.57 13.76 9.02
C GLU A 26 -19.17 13.11 8.94
N GLN A 27 -18.19 13.62 9.68
CA GLN A 27 -16.86 13.00 9.78
C GLN A 27 -16.92 11.61 10.43
N ILE A 28 -17.74 11.42 11.47
CA ILE A 28 -17.95 10.13 12.15
C ILE A 28 -18.64 9.13 11.23
N ASP A 29 -19.70 9.56 10.54
CA ASP A 29 -20.47 8.71 9.63
C ASP A 29 -19.62 8.25 8.45
N TRP A 30 -18.86 9.17 7.85
CA TRP A 30 -17.90 8.82 6.79
C TRP A 30 -16.88 7.79 7.30
N TRP A 31 -16.30 8.02 8.49
CA TRP A 31 -15.32 7.11 9.08
C TRP A 31 -15.91 5.72 9.27
N ASN A 32 -17.09 5.62 9.89
CA ASN A 32 -17.75 4.34 10.16
C ASN A 32 -18.10 3.59 8.86
N ALA A 33 -18.60 4.30 7.84
CA ALA A 33 -18.89 3.72 6.53
C ALA A 33 -17.61 3.19 5.85
N SER A 34 -16.50 3.94 5.98
CA SER A 34 -15.22 3.54 5.39
C SER A 34 -14.66 2.24 5.99
N GLN A 35 -14.88 1.97 7.29
CA GLN A 35 -14.31 0.79 7.95
C GLN A 35 -14.94 -0.54 7.49
N GLN A 36 -16.15 -0.51 6.93
CA GLN A 36 -16.92 -1.73 6.64
C GLN A 36 -16.45 -2.50 5.39
N THR A 37 -15.49 -1.98 4.61
CA THR A 37 -15.13 -2.51 3.28
C THR A 37 -13.71 -3.03 3.13
N LEU A 38 -12.98 -3.31 4.23
CA LEU A 38 -11.71 -4.03 4.15
C LEU A 38 -11.96 -5.52 3.92
N ASP A 39 -12.57 -5.84 2.78
CA ASP A 39 -12.74 -7.21 2.35
C ASP A 39 -11.34 -7.78 2.07
N GLY A 40 -11.04 -8.95 2.66
CA GLY A 40 -9.70 -9.57 2.72
C GLY A 40 -9.12 -9.99 1.36
N THR A 41 -9.68 -9.49 0.27
CA THR A 41 -9.19 -9.68 -1.08
C THR A 41 -7.77 -9.11 -1.21
N ARG A 42 -6.87 -9.94 -1.76
CA ARG A 42 -5.44 -9.63 -1.96
C ARG A 42 -5.21 -8.83 -3.26
N SER A 43 -6.16 -8.00 -3.67
CA SER A 43 -6.08 -7.30 -4.97
C SER A 43 -5.14 -6.09 -4.87
N PRO A 44 -4.17 -5.93 -5.79
CA PRO A 44 -3.34 -4.72 -5.82
C PRO A 44 -4.15 -3.45 -6.11
N ASN A 45 -5.35 -3.56 -6.72
CA ASN A 45 -6.24 -2.41 -6.98
C ASN A 45 -6.78 -1.76 -5.69
N HIS A 46 -6.68 -2.44 -4.54
CA HIS A 46 -7.14 -1.88 -3.26
C HIS A 46 -6.24 -0.76 -2.74
N ALA A 47 -5.03 -0.61 -3.29
CA ALA A 47 -4.13 0.48 -2.90
C ALA A 47 -4.76 1.86 -3.08
N ALA A 48 -5.56 2.04 -4.14
CA ALA A 48 -6.25 3.30 -4.41
C ALA A 48 -7.30 3.63 -3.33
N ASP A 49 -8.10 2.64 -2.93
CA ASP A 49 -9.09 2.80 -1.86
C ASP A 49 -8.43 3.11 -0.51
N LEU A 50 -7.41 2.31 -0.15
CA LEU A 50 -6.67 2.50 1.10
C LEU A 50 -5.99 3.88 1.16
N TYR A 51 -5.42 4.32 0.04
CA TYR A 51 -4.83 5.66 -0.05
C TYR A 51 -5.91 6.73 0.09
N ALA A 52 -7.00 6.65 -0.67
CA ALA A 52 -8.11 7.60 -0.60
C ALA A 52 -8.65 7.75 0.83
N ARG A 53 -8.72 6.64 1.57
CA ARG A 53 -9.18 6.62 2.97
C ARG A 53 -8.15 7.11 3.99
N GLY A 54 -6.92 7.41 3.57
CA GLY A 54 -5.85 7.80 4.48
C GLY A 54 -5.27 6.65 5.32
N VAL A 55 -5.54 5.39 4.94
CA VAL A 55 -5.02 4.20 5.64
C VAL A 55 -3.55 3.98 5.32
N ILE A 56 -3.16 4.26 4.07
CA ILE A 56 -1.77 4.23 3.63
C ILE A 56 -1.39 5.58 3.03
N THR A 57 -0.11 5.92 3.18
CA THR A 57 0.49 7.12 2.59
C THR A 57 0.83 6.88 1.12
N LYS A 58 1.14 7.96 0.39
CA LYS A 58 1.60 7.89 -1.00
C LYS A 58 2.83 6.97 -1.16
N ASN A 59 3.75 6.99 -0.20
CA ASN A 59 4.96 6.18 -0.25
C ASN A 59 4.69 4.69 0.01
N GLU A 60 3.59 4.35 0.68
CA GLU A 60 3.22 2.96 0.98
C GLU A 60 2.40 2.32 -0.15
N VAL A 61 1.86 3.11 -1.08
CA VAL A 61 1.05 2.63 -2.22
C VAL A 61 1.81 1.60 -3.04
N PHE A 62 3.04 1.90 -3.48
CA PHE A 62 3.78 0.98 -4.35
C PHE A 62 4.19 -0.29 -3.63
N LEU A 63 4.52 -0.22 -2.34
CA LEU A 63 4.83 -1.39 -1.51
C LEU A 63 3.60 -2.31 -1.43
N TYR A 64 2.44 -1.75 -1.08
CA TYR A 64 1.19 -2.49 -1.02
C TYR A 64 0.88 -3.22 -2.33
N VAL A 65 1.05 -2.51 -3.46
CA VAL A 65 0.81 -3.05 -4.80
C VAL A 65 1.77 -4.19 -5.11
N PHE A 66 3.08 -3.99 -4.93
CA PHE A 66 4.07 -5.01 -5.30
C PHE A 66 4.01 -6.25 -4.41
N GLU A 67 3.66 -6.14 -3.12
CA GLU A 67 3.39 -7.32 -2.28
C GLU A 67 2.23 -8.20 -2.79
N ARG A 68 1.35 -7.66 -3.65
CA ARG A 68 0.09 -8.29 -4.07
C ARG A 68 0.00 -8.54 -5.58
N ILE A 69 0.92 -8.00 -6.36
CA ILE A 69 1.00 -8.29 -7.79
C ILE A 69 1.46 -9.73 -7.99
N THR A 70 0.74 -10.45 -8.86
CA THR A 70 1.08 -11.79 -9.31
C THR A 70 1.01 -11.86 -10.84
N VAL A 71 1.51 -12.94 -11.42
CA VAL A 71 1.44 -13.16 -12.88
C VAL A 71 0.00 -13.16 -13.38
N GLU A 72 -0.93 -13.65 -12.56
CA GLU A 72 -2.34 -13.78 -12.88
C GLU A 72 -3.08 -12.43 -12.87
N ASN A 73 -2.70 -11.51 -11.97
CA ASN A 73 -3.44 -10.26 -11.76
C ASN A 73 -2.80 -9.01 -12.39
N VAL A 74 -1.51 -9.04 -12.73
CA VAL A 74 -0.76 -7.85 -13.18
C VAL A 74 -1.39 -7.17 -14.39
N LYS A 75 -1.88 -7.93 -15.38
CA LYS A 75 -2.51 -7.36 -16.58
C LYS A 75 -3.82 -6.66 -16.24
N SER A 76 -4.63 -7.29 -15.38
CA SER A 76 -5.89 -6.69 -14.92
C SER A 76 -5.62 -5.41 -14.15
N PHE A 77 -4.65 -5.43 -13.22
CA PHE A 77 -4.19 -4.26 -12.49
C PHE A 77 -3.82 -3.11 -13.43
N LEU A 78 -2.97 -3.36 -14.44
CA LEU A 78 -2.55 -2.31 -15.39
C LEU A 78 -3.72 -1.68 -16.16
N VAL A 79 -4.79 -2.42 -16.42
CA VAL A 79 -5.97 -1.94 -17.14
C VAL A 79 -6.92 -1.14 -16.23
N THR A 80 -7.08 -1.57 -14.97
CA THR A 80 -8.09 -1.01 -14.06
C THR A 80 -7.54 0.02 -13.07
N CYS A 81 -6.22 0.07 -12.88
CA CYS A 81 -5.59 0.96 -11.91
C CYS A 81 -5.79 2.42 -12.34
N PRO A 82 -6.23 3.31 -11.42
CA PRO A 82 -6.25 4.74 -11.71
C PRO A 82 -4.88 5.25 -12.14
N GLN A 83 -4.82 6.06 -13.21
CA GLN A 83 -3.56 6.49 -13.83
C GLN A 83 -2.59 7.16 -12.84
N GLU A 84 -3.11 7.96 -11.90
CA GLU A 84 -2.30 8.60 -10.87
C GLU A 84 -1.57 7.57 -9.98
N ILE A 85 -2.29 6.53 -9.54
CA ILE A 85 -1.73 5.44 -8.73
C ILE A 85 -0.72 4.65 -9.56
N LEU A 86 -1.04 4.35 -10.82
CA LEU A 86 -0.12 3.66 -11.72
C LEU A 86 1.19 4.45 -11.89
N ASN A 87 1.14 5.77 -12.02
CA ASN A 87 2.32 6.61 -12.11
C ASN A 87 3.20 6.51 -10.85
N TRP A 88 2.61 6.46 -9.66
CA TRP A 88 3.36 6.27 -8.41
C TRP A 88 3.96 4.89 -8.30
N VAL A 89 3.24 3.86 -8.74
CA VAL A 89 3.75 2.49 -8.80
C VAL A 89 4.93 2.39 -9.78
N MET A 90 4.84 3.00 -10.96
CA MET A 90 5.95 3.07 -11.93
C MET A 90 7.18 3.79 -11.37
N ASP A 91 6.98 4.95 -10.73
CA ASP A 91 8.06 5.68 -10.07
C ASP A 91 8.70 4.86 -8.93
N GLY A 92 7.88 4.19 -8.11
CA GLY A 92 8.33 3.24 -7.09
C GLY A 92 9.15 2.09 -7.68
N ALA A 93 8.68 1.47 -8.77
CA ALA A 93 9.41 0.41 -9.47
C ALA A 93 10.79 0.87 -9.96
N ASN A 94 10.93 2.14 -10.36
CA ASN A 94 12.21 2.67 -10.86
C ASN A 94 13.19 3.02 -9.73
N ARG A 95 12.70 3.27 -8.51
CA ARG A 95 13.54 3.57 -7.34
C ARG A 95 14.04 2.32 -6.62
N LEU A 96 13.37 1.19 -6.81
CA LEU A 96 13.75 -0.08 -6.18
C LEU A 96 14.96 -0.71 -6.89
N PRO A 97 15.78 -1.49 -6.18
CA PRO A 97 16.93 -2.17 -6.77
C PRO A 97 16.54 -3.02 -7.99
N SER A 98 17.48 -3.20 -8.92
CA SER A 98 17.24 -4.02 -10.11
C SER A 98 17.10 -5.51 -9.76
N ASP A 99 16.52 -6.32 -10.65
CA ASP A 99 16.21 -7.73 -10.34
C ASP A 99 17.46 -8.56 -10.01
N GLY A 100 18.63 -8.17 -10.53
CA GLY A 100 19.93 -8.82 -10.26
C GLY A 100 20.82 -8.10 -9.25
N ASP A 101 20.34 -7.04 -8.59
CA ASP A 101 21.11 -6.28 -7.60
C ASP A 101 20.85 -6.80 -6.19
N ASP A 102 21.37 -7.98 -5.89
CA ASP A 102 21.20 -8.64 -4.58
C ASP A 102 21.69 -7.75 -3.43
N LYS A 103 22.82 -7.06 -3.62
CA LYS A 103 23.36 -6.14 -2.63
C LYS A 103 22.42 -4.96 -2.37
N GLY A 104 21.87 -4.36 -3.42
CA GLY A 104 20.89 -3.29 -3.29
C GLY A 104 19.63 -3.75 -2.57
N TRP A 105 19.17 -4.98 -2.80
CA TRP A 105 18.04 -5.58 -2.06
C TRP A 105 18.36 -5.86 -0.59
N ASP A 106 19.58 -6.26 -0.26
CA ASP A 106 20.02 -6.48 1.12
C ASP A 106 20.13 -5.15 1.91
N GLU A 107 20.58 -4.08 1.24
CA GLU A 107 20.68 -2.74 1.81
C GLU A 107 19.34 -1.98 1.83
N PHE A 108 18.35 -2.44 1.05
CA PHE A 108 17.05 -1.82 0.99
C PHE A 108 16.28 -2.00 2.31
N GLY A 109 16.30 -0.94 3.11
CA GLY A 109 15.56 -0.87 4.36
C GLY A 109 14.07 -0.66 4.13
N LEU A 110 13.26 -1.69 4.39
CA LEU A 110 11.82 -1.52 4.56
C LEU A 110 11.54 -0.89 5.93
N THR A 111 11.14 0.37 5.93
CA THR A 111 10.54 1.01 7.10
C THR A 111 9.07 0.61 7.14
N SER A 112 8.79 -0.61 7.63
CA SER A 112 7.44 -0.98 8.01
C SER A 112 7.19 -0.51 9.45
N GLY A 113 6.07 0.19 9.67
CA GLY A 113 5.59 0.50 11.02
C GLY A 113 5.27 -0.80 11.73
N ARG A 114 6.23 -1.35 12.50
CA ARG A 114 6.00 -2.58 13.25
C ARG A 114 5.05 -2.28 14.40
N THR A 115 3.94 -3.01 14.44
CA THR A 115 3.14 -3.07 15.66
C THR A 115 3.87 -3.98 16.64
N TYR A 116 4.01 -3.55 17.90
CA TYR A 116 4.61 -4.37 18.94
C TYR A 116 3.77 -5.64 19.16
N ALA A 117 4.37 -6.80 18.93
CA ALA A 117 3.74 -8.11 19.05
C ALA A 117 4.55 -9.00 20.02
N PRO A 118 4.36 -8.87 21.35
CA PRO A 118 5.18 -9.54 22.38
C PRO A 118 5.05 -11.07 22.40
N TRP A 119 4.08 -11.63 21.69
CA TRP A 119 3.84 -13.06 21.57
C TRP A 119 4.56 -13.70 20.38
N LEU A 120 5.20 -12.91 19.50
CA LEU A 120 6.01 -13.43 18.40
C LEU A 120 7.47 -13.55 18.85
N SER A 121 8.08 -14.68 18.51
CA SER A 121 9.53 -14.86 18.66
C SER A 121 10.30 -14.06 17.61
N ASP A 122 11.55 -13.73 17.90
CA ASP A 122 12.44 -13.08 16.92
C ASP A 122 12.59 -13.87 15.62
N ALA A 123 12.50 -15.21 15.70
CA ALA A 123 12.56 -16.08 14.52
C ALA A 123 11.32 -15.93 13.63
N GLU A 124 10.12 -15.84 14.22
CA GLU A 124 8.88 -15.59 13.49
C GLU A 124 8.87 -14.20 12.86
N VAL A 125 9.36 -13.19 13.59
CA VAL A 125 9.50 -11.83 13.07
C VAL A 125 10.44 -11.78 11.87
N ARG A 126 11.64 -12.38 11.98
CA ARG A 126 12.59 -12.45 10.85
C ARG A 126 12.03 -13.22 9.66
N SER A 127 11.40 -14.36 9.90
CA SER A 127 10.77 -15.17 8.84
C SER A 127 9.70 -14.38 8.09
N ALA A 128 8.85 -13.63 8.81
CA ALA A 128 7.83 -12.78 8.20
C ALA A 128 8.44 -11.63 7.39
N GLU A 129 9.53 -11.02 7.87
CA GLU A 129 10.24 -9.99 7.10
C GLU A 129 10.89 -10.53 5.83
N GLU A 130 11.52 -11.70 5.90
CA GLU A 130 12.11 -12.36 4.75
C GLU A 130 11.06 -12.68 3.69
N GLU A 131 9.91 -13.20 4.12
CA GLU A 131 8.79 -13.49 3.23
C GLU A 131 8.24 -12.20 2.60
N HIS A 132 8.07 -11.14 3.38
CA HIS A 132 7.63 -9.85 2.89
C HIS A 132 8.60 -9.28 1.84
N ARG A 133 9.92 -9.34 2.09
CA ARG A 133 10.95 -8.91 1.13
C ARG A 133 10.92 -9.73 -0.16
N LYS A 134 10.76 -11.05 -0.04
CA LYS A 134 10.63 -11.95 -1.20
C LYS A 134 9.42 -11.60 -2.06
N GLN A 135 8.26 -11.38 -1.43
CA GLN A 135 7.04 -11.01 -2.13
C GLN A 135 7.17 -9.65 -2.84
N LEU A 136 7.71 -8.65 -2.15
CA LEU A 136 7.97 -7.33 -2.74
C LEU A 136 8.88 -7.44 -3.96
N ARG A 137 10.03 -8.13 -3.82
CA ARG A 137 11.00 -8.30 -4.91
C ARG A 137 10.36 -9.02 -6.11
N GLU A 138 9.58 -10.07 -5.85
CA GLU A 138 8.91 -10.83 -6.89
C GLU A 138 7.84 -10.01 -7.62
N GLY A 139 7.00 -9.26 -6.90
CA GLY A 139 5.98 -8.42 -7.51
C GLY A 139 6.58 -7.31 -8.39
N VAL A 140 7.69 -6.71 -7.96
CA VAL A 140 8.46 -5.75 -8.76
C VAL A 140 8.99 -6.39 -10.04
N ARG A 141 9.56 -7.60 -9.94
CA ARG A 141 10.08 -8.36 -11.09
C ARG A 141 8.96 -8.65 -12.10
N ILE A 142 7.82 -9.14 -11.63
CA ILE A 142 6.64 -9.41 -12.46
C ILE A 142 6.16 -8.14 -13.15
N PHE A 143 5.98 -7.06 -12.38
CA PHE A 143 5.52 -5.77 -12.91
C PHE A 143 6.45 -5.25 -14.02
N ARG A 144 7.76 -5.21 -13.76
CA ARG A 144 8.77 -4.77 -14.73
C ARG A 144 8.78 -5.63 -15.99
N ALA A 145 8.63 -6.95 -15.86
CA ALA A 145 8.59 -7.87 -17.00
C ALA A 145 7.40 -7.58 -17.91
N VAL A 146 6.22 -7.33 -17.33
CA VAL A 146 5.02 -6.99 -18.11
C VAL A 146 5.13 -5.60 -18.72
N MET A 147 5.59 -4.59 -17.98
CA MET A 147 5.79 -3.25 -18.53
C MET A 147 6.77 -3.23 -19.72
N LYS A 148 7.86 -4.00 -19.68
CA LYS A 148 8.77 -4.17 -20.82
C LYS A 148 8.09 -4.80 -22.04
N SER A 149 7.14 -5.70 -21.82
CA SER A 149 6.41 -6.38 -22.91
C SER A 149 5.37 -5.50 -23.60
N ILE A 150 4.90 -4.44 -22.92
CA ILE A 150 3.90 -3.51 -23.45
C ILE A 150 4.56 -2.39 -24.27
N GLY A 151 5.87 -2.17 -24.09
CA GLY A 151 6.63 -1.11 -24.77
C GLY A 151 6.28 0.30 -24.24
N PRO A 152 7.13 1.31 -24.53
CA PRO A 152 6.72 2.71 -24.38
C PRO A 152 5.59 3.09 -25.35
#